data_AF-A0A7W7KFQ0-F1
#
_entry.id   AF-A0A7W7KFQ0-F1
#
_cell.length_a   1.000
_cell.length_b   1.000
_cell.length_c   1.000
_cell.angle_alpha   90.00
_cell.angle_beta   90.00
_cell.angle_gamma   90.00
#
_symmetry.space_group_name_H-M   'P 1'
#
loop_
_entity.id
_entity.type
_entity.pdbx_description
1 polymer ?
#
loop_
_entity_poly.entity_id
_entity_poly.type
_entity_poly.pdbx_seq_one_letter_code
_entity_poly.pdbx_strand_id
1 'polypeptide(L)'
;MTQTTIRLSQGLKLVERITNRITECEAEVLVSLSPVMCYSEGDLPKVASKQEEASKKLNELRGLHTSLLNVNEAIAVANSEHGIQVLLKRQKCRNQALSSLRNIMGSVQHHSSGMDEASYKGWMALQLKAQNTNGIRHQSITVFSQEREEEMKAEMNTIQRELTKIADEIAYINATQSISFDLPEQVKAEFGLE
;
A
#
# COMPACT_ATOMS: atom_id res chain seq x y z
N MET A 1 19.21 13.65 25.15
CA MET A 1 18.62 13.27 23.85
C MET A 1 17.73 14.41 23.42
N THR A 2 18.00 15.00 22.26
CA THR A 2 17.15 16.06 21.69
C THR A 2 16.04 15.41 20.89
N GLN A 3 14.79 15.72 21.21
CA GLN A 3 13.64 15.18 20.51
C GLN A 3 13.48 15.87 19.15
N THR A 4 13.47 15.11 18.06
CA THR A 4 13.27 15.65 16.71
C THR A 4 11.77 15.69 16.41
N THR A 5 11.28 16.84 15.98
CA THR A 5 9.87 17.02 15.62
C THR A 5 9.76 17.44 14.16
N ILE A 6 9.03 16.65 13.36
CA ILE A 6 8.82 16.88 11.93
C ILE A 6 7.36 16.62 11.57
N ARG A 7 6.93 17.07 10.39
CA ARG A 7 5.58 16.74 9.89
C ARG A 7 5.46 15.24 9.61
N LEU A 8 4.27 14.67 9.75
CA LEU A 8 3.99 13.25 9.47
C LEU A 8 4.38 12.87 8.03
N SER A 9 4.08 13.73 7.05
CA SER A 9 4.52 13.59 5.66
C SER A 9 6.04 13.56 5.49
N GLN A 10 6.79 14.33 6.28
CA GLN A 10 8.25 14.29 6.30
C GLN A 10 8.75 13.01 6.96
N GLY A 11 8.07 12.53 8.00
CA GLY A 11 8.31 11.24 8.63
C GLY A 11 8.21 10.08 7.66
N LEU A 12 7.14 10.02 6.86
CA LEU A 12 6.96 8.99 5.84
C LEU A 12 8.09 9.00 4.80
N LYS A 13 8.55 10.18 4.36
CA LYS A 13 9.72 10.31 3.48
C LYS A 13 11.02 9.91 4.17
N LEU A 14 11.16 10.18 5.45
CA LEU A 14 12.33 9.79 6.24
C LEU A 14 12.42 8.26 6.36
N VAL A 15 11.30 7.57 6.57
CA VAL A 15 11.23 6.09 6.54
C VAL A 15 11.74 5.53 5.21
N GLU A 16 11.28 6.09 4.09
CA GLU A 16 11.74 5.68 2.75
C GLU A 16 13.25 5.89 2.58
N ARG A 17 13.76 7.07 2.95
CA ARG A 17 15.19 7.39 2.88
C ARG A 17 16.05 6.48 3.76
N ILE A 18 15.62 6.22 5.01
CA ILE A 18 16.32 5.31 5.92
C ILE A 18 16.30 3.87 5.36
N THR A 19 15.18 3.43 4.81
CA THR A 19 15.06 2.07 4.23
C THR A 19 15.99 1.89 3.03
N ASN A 20 16.07 2.89 2.15
CA ASN A 20 17.01 2.87 1.02
C ASN A 20 18.45 2.84 1.53
N ARG A 21 18.78 3.66 2.54
CA ARG A 21 20.13 3.69 3.13
C ARG A 21 20.51 2.38 3.81
N ILE A 22 19.58 1.73 4.50
CA ILE A 22 19.77 0.38 5.04
C ILE A 22 20.13 -0.59 3.93
N THR A 23 19.37 -0.58 2.83
CA THR A 23 19.61 -1.48 1.69
C THR A 23 20.99 -1.25 1.07
N GLU A 24 21.41 0.01 0.92
CA GLU A 24 22.77 0.35 0.46
C GLU A 24 23.85 -0.14 1.45
N CYS A 25 23.65 0.13 2.75
CA CYS A 25 24.59 -0.25 3.80
C CYS A 25 24.70 -1.77 3.95
N GLU A 26 23.60 -2.52 3.82
CA GLU A 26 23.61 -3.99 3.79
C GLU A 26 24.45 -4.52 2.64
N ALA A 27 24.30 -3.96 1.42
CA ALA A 27 25.12 -4.34 0.27
C ALA A 27 26.61 -4.05 0.52
N GLU A 28 26.93 -2.90 1.11
CA GLU A 28 28.30 -2.54 1.48
C GLU A 28 28.90 -3.45 2.56
N VAL A 29 28.12 -3.79 3.59
CA VAL A 29 28.54 -4.69 4.68
C VAL A 29 28.86 -6.08 4.13
N LEU A 30 28.05 -6.61 3.22
CA LEU A 30 28.31 -7.91 2.59
C LEU A 30 29.64 -7.93 1.84
N VAL A 31 30.00 -6.84 1.16
CA VAL A 31 31.31 -6.69 0.52
C VAL A 31 32.43 -6.64 1.57
N SER A 32 32.26 -5.85 2.65
CA SER A 32 33.26 -5.69 3.71
C SER A 32 33.48 -6.95 4.56
N LEU A 33 32.48 -7.82 4.68
CA LEU A 33 32.56 -9.10 5.42
C LEU A 33 33.16 -10.25 4.60
N SER A 34 33.56 -10.01 3.35
CA SER A 34 34.16 -11.03 2.50
C SER A 34 35.49 -11.53 3.11
N PRO A 35 35.74 -12.86 3.13
CA PRO A 35 36.95 -13.43 3.71
C PRO A 35 38.22 -12.83 3.11
N VAL A 36 39.12 -12.36 3.98
CA VAL A 36 40.43 -11.85 3.55
C VAL A 36 41.46 -12.96 3.75
N MET A 37 42.07 -13.41 2.66
CA MET A 37 43.16 -14.38 2.70
C MET A 37 44.46 -13.67 3.07
N CYS A 38 45.13 -14.11 4.14
CA CYS A 38 46.46 -13.64 4.53
C CYS A 38 47.52 -14.57 3.92
N TYR A 39 48.45 -14.02 3.15
CA TYR A 39 49.57 -14.78 2.57
C TYR A 39 50.91 -14.50 3.27
N SER A 40 50.97 -13.46 4.11
CA SER A 40 52.16 -13.09 4.88
C SER A 40 51.80 -12.36 6.19
N GLU A 41 52.72 -12.33 7.16
CA GLU A 41 52.56 -11.56 8.41
C GLU A 41 52.39 -10.05 8.16
N GLY A 42 52.93 -9.54 7.05
CA GLY A 42 52.77 -8.14 6.63
C GLY A 42 51.35 -7.76 6.20
N ASP A 43 50.45 -8.74 6.03
CA ASP A 43 49.05 -8.51 5.66
C ASP A 43 48.11 -8.40 6.87
N LEU A 44 48.57 -8.79 8.07
CA LEU A 44 47.78 -8.70 9.32
C LEU A 44 47.23 -7.29 9.61
N PRO A 45 47.98 -6.18 9.41
CA PRO A 45 47.45 -4.83 9.62
C PRO A 45 46.31 -4.47 8.65
N LYS A 46 46.35 -4.97 7.41
CA LYS A 46 45.30 -4.71 6.41
C LYS A 46 44.01 -5.46 6.76
N VAL A 47 44.14 -6.65 7.32
CA VAL A 47 43.00 -7.45 7.80
C VAL A 47 42.36 -6.80 9.01
N ALA A 48 43.16 -6.33 9.98
CA ALA A 48 42.65 -5.58 11.13
C ALA A 48 41.89 -4.31 10.71
N SER A 49 42.44 -3.54 9.77
CA SER A 49 41.77 -2.34 9.23
C SER A 49 40.44 -2.67 8.54
N LYS A 50 40.37 -3.75 7.75
CA LYS A 50 39.11 -4.19 7.12
C LYS A 50 38.07 -4.65 8.14
N GLN A 51 38.49 -5.34 9.20
CA GLN A 51 37.60 -5.78 10.26
C GLN A 51 37.05 -4.61 11.08
N GLU A 52 37.85 -3.58 11.30
CA GLU A 52 37.42 -2.32 11.92
C GLU A 52 36.41 -1.57 11.03
N GLU A 53 36.67 -1.50 9.72
CA GLU A 53 35.74 -0.92 8.75
C GLU A 53 34.40 -1.67 8.73
N ALA A 54 34.43 -3.01 8.67
CA ALA A 54 33.23 -3.84 8.73
C ALA A 54 32.45 -3.64 10.04
N SER A 55 33.15 -3.55 11.17
CA SER A 55 32.55 -3.29 12.49
C SER A 55 31.90 -1.91 12.54
N LYS A 56 32.53 -0.90 11.94
CA LYS A 56 31.97 0.45 11.82
C LYS A 56 30.69 0.47 10.99
N LYS A 57 30.68 -0.20 9.83
CA LYS A 57 29.48 -0.31 8.97
C LYS A 57 28.35 -1.08 9.65
N LEU A 58 28.66 -2.14 10.41
CA LEU A 58 27.64 -2.86 11.20
C LEU A 58 27.01 -1.96 12.27
N ASN A 59 27.79 -1.11 12.93
CA ASN A 59 27.27 -0.15 13.90
C ASN A 59 26.40 0.92 13.24
N GLU A 60 26.78 1.41 12.06
CA GLU A 60 25.96 2.32 11.23
C GLU A 60 24.62 1.66 10.87
N LEU A 61 24.65 0.44 10.35
CA LEU A 61 23.46 -0.33 10.00
C LEU A 61 22.51 -0.53 11.20
N ARG A 62 23.06 -0.86 12.37
CA ARG A 62 22.29 -0.97 13.61
C ARG A 62 21.66 0.36 14.03
N GLY A 63 22.39 1.47 13.88
CA GLY A 63 21.88 2.82 14.13
C GLY A 63 20.71 3.17 13.22
N LEU A 64 20.82 2.83 11.93
CA LEU A 64 19.76 3.02 10.94
C LEU A 64 18.51 2.18 11.24
N HIS A 65 18.65 0.90 11.61
CA HIS A 65 17.50 0.07 12.00
C HIS A 65 16.79 0.59 13.25
N THR A 66 17.56 1.00 14.26
CA THR A 66 16.98 1.59 15.48
C THR A 66 16.21 2.87 15.16
N SER A 67 16.78 3.70 14.27
CA SER A 67 16.15 4.92 13.78
C SER A 67 14.85 4.64 13.03
N LEU A 68 14.86 3.63 12.14
CA LEU A 68 13.68 3.21 11.39
C LEU A 68 12.55 2.77 12.33
N LEU A 69 12.87 2.01 13.37
CA LEU A 69 11.90 1.59 14.38
C LEU A 69 11.29 2.79 15.10
N ASN A 70 12.12 3.70 15.63
CA ASN A 70 11.65 4.88 16.35
C ASN A 70 10.73 5.77 15.51
N VAL A 71 11.07 6.00 14.24
CA VAL A 71 10.24 6.80 13.32
C VAL A 71 8.92 6.08 13.03
N ASN A 72 8.96 4.76 12.78
CA ASN A 72 7.75 3.98 12.52
C ASN A 72 6.81 3.91 13.73
N GLU A 73 7.34 3.80 14.95
CA GLU A 73 6.56 3.83 16.18
C GLU A 73 5.86 5.19 16.35
N ALA A 74 6.58 6.30 16.14
CA ALA A 74 5.99 7.63 16.21
C ALA A 74 4.91 7.85 15.13
N ILE A 75 5.13 7.36 13.92
CA ILE A 75 4.12 7.37 12.84
C ILE A 75 2.91 6.52 13.23
N ALA A 76 3.11 5.33 13.82
CA ALA A 76 2.02 4.45 14.23
C ALA A 76 1.15 5.08 15.32
N VAL A 77 1.78 5.74 16.30
CA VAL A 77 1.07 6.51 17.33
C VAL A 77 0.24 7.62 16.70
N ALA A 78 0.83 8.46 15.84
CA ALA A 78 0.10 9.54 15.18
C ALA A 78 -1.03 9.04 14.26
N ASN A 79 -0.82 7.92 13.56
CA ASN A 79 -1.85 7.30 12.73
C ASN A 79 -3.05 6.81 13.55
N SER A 80 -2.80 6.32 14.77
CA SER A 80 -3.84 5.91 15.71
C SER A 80 -4.56 7.12 16.29
N GLU A 81 -3.82 8.13 16.75
CA GLU A 81 -4.35 9.34 17.38
C GLU A 81 -5.22 10.16 16.43
N HIS A 82 -4.79 10.33 15.18
CA HIS A 82 -5.51 11.11 14.17
C HIS A 82 -6.49 10.27 13.33
N GLY A 83 -6.71 9.00 13.68
CA GLY A 83 -7.70 8.16 13.00
C GLY A 83 -7.37 7.79 11.55
N ILE A 84 -6.12 7.97 11.09
CA ILE A 84 -5.68 7.57 9.73
C ILE A 84 -5.95 6.09 9.51
N GLN A 85 -5.74 5.25 10.54
CA GLN A 85 -5.98 3.81 10.42
C GLN A 85 -7.45 3.47 10.11
N VAL A 86 -8.39 4.25 10.67
CA VAL A 86 -9.83 4.12 10.38
C VAL A 86 -10.13 4.58 8.95
N LEU A 87 -9.54 5.69 8.51
CA LEU A 87 -9.68 6.20 7.15
C LEU A 87 -9.16 5.20 6.10
N LEU A 88 -7.98 4.61 6.32
CA LEU A 88 -7.42 3.56 5.46
C LEU A 88 -8.31 2.32 5.41
N LYS A 89 -8.88 1.90 6.54
CA LYS A 89 -9.84 0.77 6.58
C LYS A 89 -11.11 1.10 5.79
N ARG A 90 -11.67 2.30 5.94
CA ARG A 90 -12.82 2.78 5.16
C ARG A 90 -12.49 2.80 3.67
N GLN A 91 -11.32 3.33 3.29
CA GLN A 91 -10.84 3.34 1.91
C GLN A 91 -10.78 1.94 1.32
N LYS A 92 -10.22 0.97 2.05
CA LYS A 92 -10.15 -0.44 1.64
C LYS A 92 -11.53 -1.04 1.40
N CYS A 93 -12.47 -0.84 2.33
CA CYS A 93 -13.85 -1.32 2.18
C CYS A 93 -14.55 -0.70 0.97
N ARG A 94 -14.36 0.61 0.73
CA ARG A 94 -14.95 1.31 -0.43
C ARG A 94 -14.35 0.86 -1.76
N ASN A 95 -13.04 0.65 -1.82
CA ASN A 95 -12.38 0.07 -3.00
C ASN A 95 -12.91 -1.33 -3.31
N GLN A 96 -13.13 -2.16 -2.29
CA GLN A 96 -13.72 -3.48 -2.47
C GLN A 96 -15.15 -3.40 -3.00
N ALA A 97 -15.99 -2.54 -2.42
CA ALA A 97 -17.35 -2.31 -2.90
C ALA A 97 -17.38 -1.84 -4.36
N LEU A 98 -16.51 -0.88 -4.72
CA LEU A 98 -16.38 -0.37 -6.09
C LEU A 98 -15.93 -1.46 -7.07
N SER A 99 -14.99 -2.32 -6.65
CA SER A 99 -14.55 -3.45 -7.46
C SER A 99 -15.68 -4.47 -7.67
N SER A 100 -16.45 -4.79 -6.62
CA SER A 100 -17.61 -5.67 -6.73
C SER A 100 -18.67 -5.10 -7.68
N LEU A 101 -19.01 -3.81 -7.57
CA LEU A 101 -19.95 -3.16 -8.47
C LEU A 101 -19.45 -3.15 -9.92
N ARG A 102 -18.16 -2.88 -10.15
CA ARG A 102 -17.54 -2.96 -11.48
C ARG A 102 -17.63 -4.36 -12.08
N ASN A 103 -17.40 -5.39 -11.27
CA ASN A 103 -17.48 -6.78 -11.74
C ASN A 103 -18.93 -7.18 -12.09
N ILE A 104 -19.90 -6.75 -11.29
CA ILE A 104 -21.32 -6.98 -11.56
C ILE A 104 -21.71 -6.24 -12.85
N MET A 105 -21.36 -4.96 -12.98
CA MET A 105 -21.62 -4.16 -14.20
C MET A 105 -20.98 -4.77 -15.45
N GLY A 106 -19.72 -5.21 -15.37
CA GLY A 106 -19.05 -5.88 -16.47
C GLY A 106 -19.75 -7.18 -16.86
N SER A 107 -20.23 -7.95 -15.88
CA SER A 107 -21.00 -9.17 -16.12
C SER A 107 -22.34 -8.88 -16.79
N VAL A 108 -23.06 -7.85 -16.34
CA VAL A 108 -24.32 -7.40 -16.97
C VAL A 108 -24.08 -7.00 -18.42
N GLN A 109 -23.06 -6.17 -18.69
CA GLN A 109 -22.73 -5.69 -20.04
C GLN A 109 -22.27 -6.80 -20.99
N HIS A 110 -21.57 -7.82 -20.49
CA HIS A 110 -21.16 -8.98 -21.29
C HIS A 110 -22.33 -9.89 -21.69
N HIS A 111 -23.40 -9.95 -20.88
CA HIS A 111 -24.58 -10.76 -21.17
C HIS A 111 -25.67 -9.98 -21.94
N SER A 112 -25.69 -8.65 -21.86
CA SER A 112 -26.62 -7.77 -22.57
C SER A 112 -26.02 -7.22 -23.87
N SER A 113 -25.43 -8.08 -24.71
CA SER A 113 -24.79 -7.66 -25.97
C SER A 113 -25.78 -6.96 -26.90
N GLY A 114 -25.95 -5.64 -26.78
CA GLY A 114 -26.72 -4.77 -27.68
C GLY A 114 -28.19 -5.14 -27.94
N MET A 115 -28.72 -6.18 -27.28
CA MET A 115 -30.11 -6.62 -27.41
C MET A 115 -30.96 -5.85 -26.40
N ASP A 116 -32.05 -5.26 -26.89
CA ASP A 116 -33.08 -4.72 -26.02
C ASP A 116 -33.71 -5.83 -25.16
N GLU A 117 -34.36 -5.45 -24.06
CA GLU A 117 -34.92 -6.38 -23.09
C GLU A 117 -35.90 -7.39 -23.71
N ALA A 118 -36.71 -6.96 -24.69
CA ALA A 118 -37.68 -7.84 -25.35
C ALA A 118 -36.97 -8.87 -26.24
N SER A 119 -35.94 -8.45 -26.96
CA SER A 119 -35.07 -9.30 -27.77
C SER A 119 -34.32 -10.33 -26.91
N TYR A 120 -33.77 -9.90 -25.77
CA TYR A 120 -33.06 -10.80 -24.84
C TYR A 120 -34.01 -11.81 -24.18
N LYS A 121 -35.18 -11.38 -23.69
CA LYS A 121 -36.21 -12.28 -23.17
C LYS A 121 -36.68 -13.27 -24.22
N GLY A 122 -36.88 -12.80 -25.46
CA GLY A 122 -37.26 -13.64 -26.60
C GLY A 122 -36.21 -14.70 -26.92
N TRP A 123 -34.94 -14.31 -27.01
CA TRP A 123 -33.82 -15.23 -27.28
C TRP A 123 -33.66 -16.27 -26.17
N MET A 124 -33.70 -15.85 -24.90
CA MET A 124 -33.64 -16.78 -23.77
C MET A 124 -34.85 -17.72 -23.73
N ALA A 125 -36.05 -17.24 -24.03
CA ALA A 125 -37.25 -18.08 -24.11
C ALA A 125 -37.13 -19.15 -25.21
N LEU A 126 -36.49 -18.82 -26.34
CA LEU A 126 -36.21 -19.78 -27.41
C LEU A 126 -35.17 -20.83 -26.99
N GLN A 127 -34.08 -20.43 -26.32
CA GLN A 127 -33.10 -21.37 -25.78
C GLN A 127 -33.70 -22.32 -24.73
N LEU A 128 -34.50 -21.79 -23.81
CA LEU A 128 -35.15 -22.59 -22.77
C LEU A 128 -36.17 -23.58 -23.36
N LYS A 129 -36.89 -23.20 -24.43
CA LYS A 129 -37.77 -24.12 -25.17
C LYS A 129 -36.99 -25.23 -25.88
N ALA A 130 -35.82 -24.94 -26.43
CA ALA A 130 -34.97 -25.93 -27.09
C ALA A 130 -34.38 -26.96 -26.09
N GLN A 131 -34.18 -26.57 -24.83
CA GLN A 131 -33.65 -27.45 -23.77
C GLN A 131 -34.72 -28.23 -23.00
N ASN A 132 -35.96 -27.74 -22.95
CA ASN A 132 -37.08 -28.41 -22.25
C ASN A 132 -37.82 -29.39 -23.17
N THR A 133 -37.19 -30.52 -23.51
CA THR A 133 -37.86 -31.60 -24.28
C THR A 133 -38.76 -32.51 -23.45
N ASN A 134 -38.75 -32.46 -22.09
CA ASN A 134 -39.41 -33.49 -21.26
C ASN A 134 -40.23 -33.00 -20.04
N GLY A 135 -40.61 -31.73 -19.94
CA GLY A 135 -41.51 -31.31 -18.86
C GLY A 135 -41.50 -29.80 -18.62
N ILE A 136 -42.68 -29.19 -18.63
CA ILE A 136 -42.86 -27.74 -18.56
C ILE A 136 -42.53 -27.26 -17.13
N ARG A 137 -41.27 -26.92 -16.87
CA ARG A 137 -40.93 -26.04 -15.75
C ARG A 137 -41.12 -24.59 -16.21
N HIS A 138 -42.10 -23.89 -15.65
CA HIS A 138 -42.20 -22.44 -15.85
C HIS A 138 -41.00 -21.78 -15.19
N GLN A 139 -40.11 -21.22 -16.00
CA GLN A 139 -38.95 -20.44 -15.53
C GLN A 139 -39.17 -18.99 -15.94
N SER A 140 -39.12 -18.08 -14.96
CA SER A 140 -39.22 -16.64 -15.19
C SER A 140 -37.86 -16.07 -15.58
N ILE A 141 -37.77 -15.45 -16.77
CA ILE A 141 -36.58 -14.72 -17.20
C ILE A 141 -36.67 -13.30 -16.62
N THR A 142 -35.78 -12.98 -15.68
CA THR A 142 -35.63 -11.62 -15.15
C THR A 142 -34.42 -11.00 -15.82
N VAL A 143 -34.62 -9.87 -16.50
CA VAL A 143 -33.54 -9.12 -17.14
C VAL A 143 -33.10 -8.01 -16.20
N PHE A 144 -31.80 -7.76 -16.16
CA PHE A 144 -31.27 -6.62 -15.43
C PHE A 144 -31.72 -5.33 -16.12
N SER A 145 -32.62 -4.58 -15.49
CA SER A 145 -33.24 -3.39 -16.07
C SER A 145 -32.25 -2.23 -16.19
N GLN A 146 -32.45 -1.36 -17.19
CA GLN A 146 -31.65 -0.14 -17.36
C GLN A 146 -31.68 0.77 -16.13
N GLU A 147 -32.83 0.88 -15.44
CA GLU A 147 -32.97 1.64 -14.19
C GLU A 147 -31.97 1.16 -13.11
N ARG A 148 -31.83 -0.16 -12.95
CA ARG A 148 -30.84 -0.77 -12.04
C ARG A 148 -29.40 -0.51 -12.46
N GLU A 149 -29.13 -0.40 -13.76
CA GLU A 149 -27.81 -0.04 -14.27
C GLU A 149 -27.47 1.42 -13.93
N GLU A 150 -28.44 2.32 -14.09
CA GLU A 150 -28.31 3.73 -13.74
C GLU A 150 -28.13 3.92 -12.22
N GLU A 151 -28.89 3.19 -11.40
CA GLU A 151 -28.72 3.15 -9.94
C GLU A 151 -27.30 2.70 -9.56
N MET A 152 -26.79 1.60 -10.15
CA MET A 152 -25.44 1.09 -9.88
C MET A 152 -24.35 2.09 -10.32
N LYS A 153 -24.51 2.74 -11.47
CA LYS A 153 -23.58 3.80 -11.92
C LYS A 153 -23.58 4.98 -10.94
N ALA A 154 -24.75 5.38 -10.44
CA ALA A 154 -24.87 6.44 -9.44
C ALA A 154 -24.19 6.06 -8.12
N GLU A 155 -24.34 4.81 -7.68
CA GLU A 155 -23.67 4.29 -6.48
C GLU A 155 -22.14 4.25 -6.65
N MET A 156 -21.65 3.76 -7.79
CA MET A 156 -20.21 3.78 -8.13
C MET A 156 -19.63 5.20 -8.10
N ASN A 157 -20.34 6.18 -8.66
CA ASN A 157 -19.92 7.59 -8.62
C ASN A 157 -19.91 8.14 -7.19
N THR A 158 -20.85 7.73 -6.35
CA THR A 158 -20.91 8.12 -4.94
C THR A 158 -19.73 7.56 -4.17
N ILE A 159 -19.42 6.26 -4.34
CA ILE A 159 -18.25 5.61 -3.75
C ILE A 159 -16.95 6.29 -4.23
N GLN A 160 -16.85 6.64 -5.51
CA GLN A 160 -15.68 7.33 -6.04
C GLN A 160 -15.47 8.71 -5.37
N ARG A 161 -16.54 9.48 -5.17
CA ARG A 161 -16.49 10.77 -4.45
C ARG A 161 -16.08 10.57 -2.99
N GLU A 162 -16.59 9.54 -2.32
CA GLU A 162 -16.19 9.22 -0.95
C GLU A 162 -14.71 8.82 -0.86
N LEU A 163 -14.20 8.05 -1.82
CA LEU A 163 -12.78 7.70 -1.89
C LEU A 163 -11.90 8.94 -2.06
N THR A 164 -12.31 9.90 -2.90
CA THR A 164 -11.60 11.18 -3.04
C THR A 164 -11.58 11.94 -1.71
N LYS A 165 -12.73 12.07 -1.03
CA LYS A 165 -12.79 12.73 0.28
C LYS A 165 -11.87 12.08 1.32
N ILE A 166 -11.85 10.75 1.38
CA ILE A 166 -10.97 10.02 2.30
C ILE A 166 -9.49 10.29 1.97
N ALA A 167 -9.12 10.32 0.68
CA ALA A 167 -7.77 10.63 0.26
C ALA A 167 -7.35 12.06 0.65
N ASP A 168 -8.25 13.03 0.47
CA ASP A 168 -8.03 14.43 0.86
C ASP A 168 -7.87 14.57 2.37
N GLU A 169 -8.70 13.88 3.16
CA GLU A 169 -8.59 13.85 4.63
C GLU A 169 -7.24 13.27 5.08
N ILE A 170 -6.80 12.14 4.51
CA ILE A 170 -5.50 11.54 4.81
C ILE A 170 -4.36 12.50 4.44
N ALA A 171 -4.43 13.11 3.25
CA ALA A 171 -3.42 14.07 2.78
C ALA A 171 -3.34 15.30 3.71
N TYR A 172 -4.49 15.81 4.15
CA TYR A 172 -4.58 16.91 5.09
C TYR A 172 -3.93 16.57 6.44
N ILE A 173 -4.24 15.40 7.01
CA ILE A 173 -3.63 14.96 8.29
C ILE A 173 -2.11 14.82 8.12
N ASN A 174 -1.65 14.17 7.04
CA ASN A 174 -0.22 14.02 6.76
C ASN A 174 0.51 15.36 6.59
N ALA A 175 -0.17 16.39 6.09
CA ALA A 175 0.41 17.72 5.87
C ALA A 175 0.41 18.60 7.13
N THR A 176 -0.54 18.39 8.04
CA THR A 176 -0.77 19.27 9.20
C THR A 176 -0.25 18.72 10.52
N GLN A 177 -0.22 17.40 10.68
CA GLN A 177 0.20 16.77 11.92
C GLN A 177 1.72 16.61 11.98
N SER A 178 2.24 16.67 13.20
CA SER A 178 3.65 16.50 13.51
C SER A 178 3.86 15.24 14.33
N ILE A 179 5.01 14.62 14.15
CA ILE A 179 5.49 13.49 14.95
C ILE A 179 6.78 13.89 15.64
N SER A 180 6.98 13.36 16.84
CA SER A 180 8.16 13.60 17.65
C SER A 180 8.79 12.27 18.05
N PHE A 181 10.09 12.14 17.81
CA PHE A 181 10.85 10.91 18.09
C PHE A 181 12.32 11.23 18.32
N ASP A 182 13.04 10.25 18.86
CA ASP A 182 14.48 10.36 19.11
C ASP A 182 15.28 9.61 18.03
N LEU A 183 16.35 10.26 17.56
CA LEU A 183 17.31 9.67 16.63
C LEU A 183 18.74 9.82 17.15
N PRO A 184 19.65 8.86 16.86
CA PRO A 184 21.09 9.03 17.06
C PRO A 184 21.62 10.26 16.29
N GLU A 185 22.56 11.01 16.88
CA GLU A 185 23.11 12.24 16.29
C GLU A 185 23.72 12.03 14.89
N GLN A 186 24.33 10.87 14.67
CA GLN A 186 24.92 10.49 13.38
C GLN A 186 23.84 10.45 12.28
N VAL A 187 22.69 9.88 12.58
CA VAL A 187 21.55 9.77 11.66
C VAL A 187 20.89 11.14 11.47
N LYS A 188 20.79 11.95 12.52
CA LYS A 188 20.30 13.34 12.42
C LYS A 188 21.11 14.16 11.42
N ALA A 189 22.43 14.13 11.55
CA ALA A 189 23.34 14.84 10.64
C ALA A 189 23.22 14.33 9.19
N GLU A 190 23.14 13.02 8.99
CA GLU A 190 23.02 12.40 7.67
C GLU A 190 21.73 12.81 6.93
N PHE A 191 20.60 12.89 7.64
CA PHE A 191 19.31 13.22 7.04
C PHE A 191 18.95 14.70 7.09
N GLY A 192 19.80 15.55 7.67
CA GLY A 192 19.62 17.01 7.76
C GLY A 192 18.53 17.40 8.77
N LEU A 193 18.51 16.75 9.93
CA LEU A 193 17.54 16.99 11.00
C LEU A 193 18.26 17.67 12.17
N GLU A 194 17.93 18.94 12.44
CA GLU A 194 18.41 19.69 13.62
C GLU A 194 17.49 19.46 14.84
#